data_AF-A0A951DBE3-F1
#
_entry.id   AF-A0A951DBE3-F1
#
_cell.length_a   1.000
_cell.length_b   1.000
_cell.length_c   1.000
_cell.angle_alpha   90.00
_cell.angle_beta   90.00
_cell.angle_gamma   90.00
#
_symmetry.space_group_name_H-M   'P 1'
#
loop_
_entity.id
_entity.type
_entity.pdbx_description
1 polymer ?
#
loop_
_entity_poly.entity_id
_entity_poly.type
_entity_poly.pdbx_seq_one_letter_code
_entity_poly.pdbx_strand_id
1 'polypeptide(L)'
;VPDVEPSEFGTVAHEYVHAVLHREGWKLPLWLGEGLAEYYSNKGDVAAGRYQTLQQSDWLDLADLLCWDTTSAGNERDVARVFYAESAALVQMLADSARYRSQFAQLLRRSRGGNPNLESITGLNLREIMADLHAWVGARQASSPITLPPAPVMRIETSSLSKADAALLLTELKNAGTESRMAVTQASADKKYMQAVAAFNDGDFEGAFESMRTLPSIREDQKFNYWIVAAFGLFASGDRQNATAAAEHARQYAAKPEEEAEASQLASMLASRADLRISHGTDGRNCISTSRRKEPE
;
A
#
# COMPACT_ATOMS: atom_id res chain seq x y z
N VAL A 1 -9.67 29.38 1.70
CA VAL A 1 -9.34 27.98 2.04
C VAL A 1 -9.32 27.24 0.72
N PRO A 2 -8.27 26.47 0.37
CA PRO A 2 -8.31 25.73 -0.89
C PRO A 2 -9.40 24.66 -0.79
N ASP A 3 -10.24 24.58 -1.81
CA ASP A 3 -11.21 23.49 -1.99
C ASP A 3 -10.42 22.20 -2.18
N VAL A 4 -10.56 21.30 -1.23
CA VAL A 4 -10.11 19.91 -1.35
C VAL A 4 -11.31 19.16 -1.94
N GLU A 5 -11.10 18.43 -3.02
CA GLU A 5 -12.19 17.70 -3.67
C GLU A 5 -12.74 16.62 -2.70
N PRO A 6 -14.05 16.31 -2.70
CA PRO A 6 -14.66 15.37 -1.74
C PRO A 6 -13.99 13.98 -1.70
N SER A 7 -13.41 13.53 -2.82
CA SER A 7 -12.64 12.28 -2.89
C SER A 7 -11.26 12.37 -2.22
N GLU A 8 -10.63 13.55 -2.26
CA GLU A 8 -9.36 13.80 -1.58
C GLU A 8 -9.54 13.85 -0.06
N PHE A 9 -10.69 14.33 0.43
CA PHE A 9 -11.01 14.28 1.86
C PHE A 9 -11.05 12.87 2.42
N GLY A 10 -11.61 11.90 1.69
CA GLY A 10 -11.64 10.49 2.11
C GLY A 10 -10.24 9.90 2.23
N THR A 11 -9.38 10.14 1.24
CA THR A 11 -7.98 9.72 1.28
C THR A 11 -7.21 10.39 2.41
N VAL A 12 -7.36 11.70 2.60
CA VAL A 12 -6.69 12.41 3.70
C VAL A 12 -7.17 11.90 5.07
N ALA A 13 -8.44 11.57 5.22
CA ALA A 13 -8.98 11.01 6.46
C ALA A 13 -8.44 9.60 6.74
N HIS A 14 -8.33 8.75 5.71
CA HIS A 14 -7.73 7.40 5.81
C HIS A 14 -6.30 7.48 6.34
N GLU A 15 -5.52 8.36 5.73
CA GLU A 15 -4.12 8.54 6.09
C GLU A 15 -3.92 9.23 7.45
N TYR A 16 -4.86 10.11 7.84
CA TYR A 16 -4.87 10.70 9.17
C TYR A 16 -5.07 9.62 10.25
N VAL A 17 -5.92 8.63 10.01
CA VAL A 17 -6.11 7.51 10.94
C VAL A 17 -4.81 6.71 11.09
N HIS A 18 -4.12 6.41 9.99
CA HIS A 18 -2.80 5.77 10.03
C HIS A 18 -1.80 6.57 10.86
N ALA A 19 -1.75 7.89 10.67
CA ALA A 19 -0.85 8.76 11.42
C ALA A 19 -1.17 8.78 12.93
N VAL A 20 -2.45 8.82 13.31
CA VAL A 20 -2.87 8.76 14.72
C VAL A 20 -2.45 7.43 15.35
N LEU A 21 -2.70 6.31 14.67
CA LEU A 21 -2.35 4.98 15.16
C LEU A 21 -0.83 4.80 15.32
N HIS A 22 -0.06 5.33 14.37
CA HIS A 22 1.41 5.30 14.41
C HIS A 22 1.97 6.16 15.55
N ARG A 23 1.44 7.38 15.74
CA ARG A 23 1.85 8.27 16.85
C ARG A 23 1.62 7.65 18.22
N GLU A 24 0.55 6.88 18.38
CA GLU A 24 0.28 6.13 19.60
C GLU A 24 1.17 4.88 19.77
N GLY A 25 2.05 4.61 18.81
CA GLY A 25 3.00 3.49 18.81
C GLY A 25 2.35 2.13 18.57
N TRP A 26 1.16 2.09 17.95
CA TRP A 26 0.45 0.83 17.75
C TRP A 26 1.09 0.04 16.61
N LYS A 27 1.51 -1.19 16.90
CA LYS A 27 2.00 -2.14 15.90
C LYS A 27 0.88 -3.08 15.49
N LEU A 28 -0.10 -2.53 14.78
CA LEU A 28 -1.23 -3.32 14.31
C LEU A 28 -0.82 -4.23 13.15
N PRO A 29 -1.45 -5.42 13.02
CA PRO A 29 -1.36 -6.17 11.78
C PRO A 29 -2.04 -5.42 10.65
N LEU A 30 -1.59 -5.67 9.42
CA LEU A 30 -1.96 -4.89 8.24
C LEU A 30 -3.48 -4.80 8.04
N TRP A 31 -4.18 -5.94 8.13
CA TRP A 31 -5.63 -6.00 7.93
C TRP A 31 -6.39 -5.09 8.92
N LEU A 32 -5.93 -5.02 10.17
CA LEU A 32 -6.59 -4.23 11.21
C LEU A 32 -6.25 -2.74 11.06
N GLY A 33 -5.01 -2.41 10.73
CA GLY A 33 -4.62 -1.02 10.45
C GLY A 33 -5.41 -0.43 9.29
N GLU A 34 -5.44 -1.14 8.16
CA GLU A 34 -6.16 -0.69 6.96
C GLU A 34 -7.68 -0.70 7.14
N GLY A 35 -8.22 -1.72 7.79
CA GLY A 35 -9.66 -1.78 8.09
C GLY A 35 -10.12 -0.65 9.02
N LEU A 36 -9.30 -0.26 10.02
CA LEU A 36 -9.60 0.90 10.88
C LEU A 36 -9.51 2.22 10.13
N ALA A 37 -8.53 2.37 9.24
CA ALA A 37 -8.37 3.55 8.41
C ALA A 37 -9.57 3.74 7.46
N GLU A 38 -10.02 2.66 6.80
CA GLU A 38 -11.23 2.67 5.97
C GLU A 38 -12.50 2.97 6.82
N TYR A 39 -12.65 2.30 7.96
CA TYR A 39 -13.81 2.47 8.84
C TYR A 39 -13.94 3.91 9.37
N TYR A 40 -12.87 4.48 9.93
CA TYR A 40 -12.95 5.83 10.52
C TYR A 40 -12.93 6.95 9.48
N SER A 41 -12.30 6.75 8.32
CA SER A 41 -12.30 7.75 7.25
C SER A 41 -13.68 7.93 6.61
N ASN A 42 -14.50 6.88 6.63
CA ASN A 42 -15.84 6.87 6.07
C ASN A 42 -16.94 6.76 7.14
N LYS A 43 -16.72 7.37 8.32
CA LYS A 43 -17.72 7.56 9.40
C LYS A 43 -18.35 6.25 9.91
N GLY A 44 -17.58 5.17 9.91
CA GLY A 44 -18.00 3.85 10.34
C GLY A 44 -18.64 2.99 9.23
N ASP A 45 -18.64 3.46 7.98
CA ASP A 45 -19.14 2.67 6.86
C ASP A 45 -18.03 2.22 5.92
N VAL A 46 -18.27 1.11 5.21
CA VAL A 46 -17.36 0.64 4.16
C VAL A 46 -17.71 1.37 2.87
N ALA A 47 -16.71 1.91 2.18
CA ALA A 47 -16.94 2.62 0.93
C ALA A 47 -17.65 1.73 -0.10
N ALA A 48 -18.66 2.27 -0.81
CA ALA A 48 -19.50 1.50 -1.73
C ALA A 48 -18.71 0.67 -2.77
N GLY A 49 -17.58 1.21 -3.26
CA GLY A 49 -16.69 0.51 -4.19
C GLY A 49 -16.04 -0.75 -3.60
N ARG A 50 -15.87 -0.85 -2.28
CA ARG A 50 -15.32 -2.04 -1.61
C ARG A 50 -16.34 -3.18 -1.57
N TYR A 51 -17.61 -2.89 -1.31
CA TYR A 51 -18.66 -3.90 -1.41
C TYR A 51 -18.80 -4.42 -2.85
N GLN A 52 -18.65 -3.56 -3.85
CA GLN A 52 -18.63 -3.99 -5.25
C GLN A 52 -17.46 -4.94 -5.55
N THR A 53 -16.26 -4.68 -5.01
CA THR A 53 -15.13 -5.62 -5.11
C THR A 53 -15.49 -6.98 -4.50
N LEU A 54 -16.07 -7.01 -3.30
CA LEU A 54 -16.46 -8.25 -2.62
C LEU A 54 -17.56 -9.05 -3.34
N GLN A 55 -18.30 -8.41 -4.26
CA GLN A 55 -19.29 -9.10 -5.10
C GLN A 55 -18.68 -9.74 -6.34
N GLN A 56 -17.54 -9.23 -6.81
CA GLN A 56 -16.95 -9.57 -8.10
C GLN A 56 -15.70 -10.44 -7.99
N SER A 57 -15.29 -10.77 -6.76
CA SER A 57 -14.04 -11.45 -6.49
C SER A 57 -14.23 -12.62 -5.55
N ASP A 58 -13.37 -13.62 -5.70
CA ASP A 58 -13.23 -14.68 -4.72
C ASP A 58 -12.61 -14.11 -3.44
N TRP A 59 -13.18 -14.50 -2.31
CA TRP A 59 -12.70 -14.05 -1.00
C TRP A 59 -11.46 -14.84 -0.58
N LEU A 60 -10.60 -14.20 0.20
CA LEU A 60 -9.44 -14.81 0.84
C LEU A 60 -9.90 -15.82 1.89
N ASP A 61 -9.07 -16.83 2.19
CA ASP A 61 -9.25 -17.54 3.46
C ASP A 61 -9.01 -16.55 4.61
N LEU A 62 -9.81 -16.60 5.66
CA LEU A 62 -9.64 -15.70 6.80
C LEU A 62 -8.26 -15.87 7.45
N ALA A 63 -7.67 -17.06 7.44
CA ALA A 63 -6.30 -17.26 7.91
C ALA A 63 -5.29 -16.49 7.05
N ASP A 64 -5.47 -16.47 5.73
CA ASP A 64 -4.61 -15.74 4.80
C ASP A 64 -4.78 -14.22 4.95
N LEU A 65 -6.01 -13.74 5.15
CA LEU A 65 -6.28 -12.33 5.45
C LEU A 65 -5.54 -11.86 6.72
N LEU A 66 -5.57 -12.66 7.78
CA LEU A 66 -4.98 -12.30 9.07
C LEU A 66 -3.44 -12.38 9.09
N CYS A 67 -2.87 -13.21 8.24
CA CYS A 67 -1.43 -13.41 8.12
C CYS A 67 -0.81 -12.65 6.94
N TRP A 68 -1.61 -11.95 6.12
CA TRP A 68 -1.15 -11.28 4.92
C TRP A 68 0.00 -10.30 5.21
N ASP A 69 1.07 -10.44 4.45
CA ASP A 69 2.18 -9.50 4.40
C ASP A 69 2.41 -9.05 2.95
N THR A 70 2.86 -7.81 2.80
CA THR A 70 3.11 -7.12 1.52
C THR A 70 4.33 -7.64 0.75
N THR A 71 4.97 -8.72 1.21
CA THR A 71 6.26 -9.21 0.70
C THR A 71 6.17 -10.42 -0.24
N SER A 72 4.97 -10.99 -0.48
CA SER A 72 4.79 -12.23 -1.25
C SER A 72 4.18 -11.99 -2.64
N ALA A 73 5.05 -11.78 -3.63
CA ALA A 73 4.73 -11.44 -5.01
C ALA A 73 4.07 -12.57 -5.84
N GLY A 74 2.90 -12.27 -6.43
CA GLY A 74 2.28 -13.00 -7.54
C GLY A 74 0.76 -12.77 -7.63
N ASN A 75 0.27 -12.12 -8.71
CA ASN A 75 -1.14 -11.71 -8.91
C ASN A 75 -1.73 -10.75 -7.84
N GLU A 76 -0.87 -9.98 -7.15
CA GLU A 76 -1.21 -9.18 -5.97
C GLU A 76 -2.25 -8.07 -6.17
N ARG A 77 -2.51 -7.54 -7.36
CA ARG A 77 -3.40 -6.35 -7.47
C ARG A 77 -4.86 -6.67 -7.20
N ASP A 78 -5.36 -7.78 -7.71
CA ASP A 78 -6.74 -8.20 -7.46
C ASP A 78 -6.88 -8.70 -6.02
N VAL A 79 -5.89 -9.48 -5.58
CA VAL A 79 -5.87 -10.01 -4.22
C VAL A 79 -5.71 -8.91 -3.17
N ALA A 80 -4.88 -7.89 -3.42
CA ALA A 80 -4.77 -6.72 -2.54
C ALA A 80 -6.07 -5.92 -2.51
N ARG A 81 -6.75 -5.74 -3.66
CA ARG A 81 -8.06 -5.07 -3.70
C ARG A 81 -9.08 -5.79 -2.83
N VAL A 82 -9.11 -7.12 -2.92
CA VAL A 82 -9.95 -7.99 -2.08
C VAL A 82 -9.54 -7.89 -0.61
N PHE A 83 -8.25 -8.01 -0.30
CA PHE A 83 -7.68 -7.86 1.04
C PHE A 83 -8.15 -6.58 1.73
N TYR A 84 -8.02 -5.42 1.06
CA TYR A 84 -8.47 -4.14 1.63
C TYR A 84 -9.98 -4.09 1.83
N ALA A 85 -10.75 -4.67 0.91
CA ALA A 85 -12.20 -4.70 1.00
C ALA A 85 -12.69 -5.61 2.15
N GLU A 86 -12.10 -6.81 2.29
CA GLU A 86 -12.39 -7.73 3.38
C GLU A 86 -11.95 -7.19 4.74
N SER A 87 -10.78 -6.55 4.81
CA SER A 87 -10.28 -5.91 6.01
C SER A 87 -11.25 -4.84 6.52
N ALA A 88 -11.75 -3.99 5.63
CA ALA A 88 -12.74 -2.97 5.96
C ALA A 88 -14.06 -3.58 6.44
N ALA A 89 -14.57 -4.60 5.72
CA ALA A 89 -15.79 -5.30 6.09
C ALA A 89 -15.68 -6.03 7.43
N LEU A 90 -14.54 -6.66 7.69
CA LEU A 90 -14.26 -7.37 8.94
C LEU A 90 -14.22 -6.39 10.11
N VAL A 91 -13.47 -5.29 10.00
CA VAL A 91 -13.43 -4.27 11.07
C VAL A 91 -14.81 -3.69 11.32
N GLN A 92 -15.57 -3.37 10.28
CA GLN A 92 -16.94 -2.89 10.45
C GLN A 92 -17.84 -3.91 11.17
N MET A 93 -17.80 -5.19 10.77
CA MET A 93 -18.57 -6.23 11.45
C MET A 93 -18.17 -6.35 12.91
N LEU A 94 -16.87 -6.35 13.20
CA LEU A 94 -16.34 -6.47 14.56
C LEU A 94 -16.75 -5.28 15.43
N ALA A 95 -16.79 -4.07 14.86
CA ALA A 95 -17.16 -2.84 15.55
C ALA A 95 -18.68 -2.73 15.80
N ASP A 96 -19.50 -3.08 14.80
CA ASP A 96 -20.92 -2.73 14.78
C ASP A 96 -21.86 -3.87 15.17
N SER A 97 -21.47 -5.12 14.92
CA SER A 97 -22.37 -6.24 15.17
C SER A 97 -22.57 -6.44 16.66
N ALA A 98 -23.80 -6.81 17.05
CA ALA A 98 -24.11 -7.12 18.44
C ALA A 98 -23.26 -8.27 19.00
N ARG A 99 -22.87 -9.22 18.14
CA ARG A 99 -22.08 -10.41 18.50
C ARG A 99 -20.63 -10.06 18.86
N TYR A 100 -20.00 -9.14 18.13
CA TYR A 100 -18.57 -8.87 18.23
C TYR A 100 -18.19 -7.55 18.94
N ARG A 101 -19.11 -6.56 18.98
CA ARG A 101 -18.81 -5.19 19.47
C ARG A 101 -18.21 -5.15 20.87
N SER A 102 -18.61 -6.05 21.77
CA SER A 102 -18.10 -6.10 23.14
C SER A 102 -16.66 -6.61 23.22
N GLN A 103 -16.21 -7.43 22.26
CA GLN A 103 -14.84 -7.93 22.21
C GLN A 103 -13.93 -7.01 21.37
N PHE A 104 -14.48 -6.12 20.54
CA PHE A 104 -13.69 -5.23 19.68
C PHE A 104 -12.69 -4.36 20.44
N ALA A 105 -13.09 -3.78 21.58
CA ALA A 105 -12.16 -3.03 22.43
C ALA A 105 -11.03 -3.91 23.02
N GLN A 106 -11.30 -5.20 23.26
CA GLN A 106 -10.28 -6.16 23.70
C GLN A 106 -9.32 -6.52 22.56
N LEU A 107 -9.85 -6.66 21.34
CA LEU A 107 -9.05 -6.85 20.13
C LEU A 107 -8.05 -5.71 19.94
N LEU A 108 -8.51 -4.46 19.95
CA LEU A 108 -7.63 -3.29 19.77
C LEU A 108 -6.52 -3.24 20.83
N ARG A 109 -6.87 -3.51 22.10
CA ARG A 109 -5.88 -3.55 23.19
C ARG A 109 -4.84 -4.64 23.02
N ARG A 110 -5.24 -5.85 22.61
CA ARG A 110 -4.32 -6.98 22.42
C ARG A 110 -3.47 -6.83 21.15
N SER A 111 -3.96 -6.09 20.16
CA SER A 111 -3.28 -5.86 18.89
C SER A 111 -2.16 -4.82 18.97
N ARG A 112 -2.06 -4.05 20.06
CA ARG A 112 -0.99 -3.04 20.22
C ARG A 112 0.42 -3.62 20.11
N GLY A 113 0.59 -4.91 20.42
CA GLY A 113 1.86 -5.62 20.37
C GLY A 113 2.06 -6.50 19.13
N GLY A 114 1.17 -6.46 18.14
CA GLY A 114 1.24 -7.30 16.94
C GLY A 114 -0.04 -8.07 16.67
N ASN A 115 0.08 -9.26 16.10
CA ASN A 115 -1.04 -10.02 15.56
C ASN A 115 -1.93 -10.62 16.67
N PRO A 116 -3.21 -10.19 16.82
CA PRO A 116 -4.11 -10.75 17.81
C PRO A 116 -4.67 -12.10 17.36
N ASN A 117 -4.84 -13.05 18.28
CA ASN A 117 -5.58 -14.28 17.97
C ASN A 117 -7.09 -14.01 18.09
N LEU A 118 -7.78 -13.88 16.96
CA LEU A 118 -9.22 -13.62 16.89
C LEU A 118 -10.06 -14.73 17.53
N GLU A 119 -9.67 -15.99 17.36
CA GLU A 119 -10.42 -17.13 17.94
C GLU A 119 -10.39 -17.08 19.47
N SER A 120 -9.23 -16.74 20.06
CA SER A 120 -9.07 -16.58 21.49
C SER A 120 -9.89 -15.41 22.06
N ILE A 121 -10.08 -14.34 21.28
CA ILE A 121 -10.76 -13.12 21.71
C ILE A 121 -12.27 -13.26 21.58
N THR A 122 -12.73 -13.87 20.50
CA THR A 122 -14.16 -14.02 20.18
C THR A 122 -14.75 -15.31 20.75
N GLY A 123 -13.92 -16.32 21.01
CA GLY A 123 -14.35 -17.67 21.38
C GLY A 123 -14.92 -18.48 20.21
N LEU A 124 -14.82 -17.97 18.98
CA LEU A 124 -15.32 -18.60 17.75
C LEU A 124 -14.16 -19.06 16.89
N ASN A 125 -14.36 -20.09 16.08
CA ASN A 125 -13.32 -20.48 15.12
C ASN A 125 -13.36 -19.58 13.87
N LEU A 126 -12.26 -19.57 13.10
CA LEU A 126 -12.15 -18.72 11.90
C LEU A 126 -13.24 -18.99 10.84
N ARG A 127 -13.70 -20.23 10.69
CA ARG A 127 -14.78 -20.56 9.74
C ARG A 127 -16.12 -19.93 10.16
N GLU A 128 -16.42 -19.92 11.46
CA GLU A 128 -17.62 -19.25 11.98
C GLU A 128 -17.56 -17.73 11.76
N ILE A 129 -16.40 -17.13 12.03
CA ILE A 129 -16.19 -15.69 11.82
C ILE A 129 -16.34 -15.33 10.34
N MET A 130 -15.80 -16.16 9.44
CA MET A 130 -15.92 -15.94 8.00
C MET A 130 -17.37 -16.07 7.51
N ALA A 131 -18.10 -17.08 8.00
CA ALA A 131 -19.52 -17.23 7.68
C ALA A 131 -20.35 -16.02 8.15
N ASP A 132 -20.09 -15.53 9.36
CA ASP A 132 -20.71 -14.32 9.89
C ASP A 132 -20.37 -13.09 9.05
N LEU A 133 -19.13 -12.97 8.59
CA LEU A 133 -18.69 -11.86 7.74
C LEU A 133 -19.40 -11.85 6.38
N HIS A 134 -19.52 -13.01 5.73
CA HIS A 134 -20.32 -13.13 4.51
C HIS A 134 -21.78 -12.74 4.74
N ALA A 135 -22.38 -13.20 5.84
CA ALA A 135 -23.76 -12.85 6.19
C ALA A 135 -23.92 -11.34 6.45
N TRP A 136 -22.96 -10.73 7.16
CA TRP A 136 -22.93 -9.30 7.46
C TRP A 136 -22.89 -8.46 6.18
N VAL A 137 -21.98 -8.80 5.27
CA VAL A 137 -21.84 -8.13 3.98
C VAL A 137 -23.10 -8.33 3.14
N GLY A 138 -23.64 -9.55 3.07
CA GLY A 138 -24.88 -9.85 2.33
C GLY A 138 -26.09 -9.05 2.84
N ALA A 139 -26.25 -8.91 4.15
CA ALA A 139 -27.36 -8.16 4.75
C ALA A 139 -27.31 -6.65 4.41
N ARG A 140 -26.11 -6.06 4.38
CA ARG A 140 -25.92 -4.65 4.03
C ARG A 140 -26.07 -4.41 2.53
N GLN A 141 -25.72 -5.39 1.69
CA GLN A 141 -25.99 -5.35 0.26
C GLN A 141 -27.49 -5.44 -0.07
N ALA A 142 -28.25 -6.23 0.70
CA ALA A 142 -29.71 -6.30 0.56
C ALA A 142 -30.43 -5.03 1.05
N SER A 143 -29.75 -4.20 1.84
CA SER A 143 -30.28 -2.94 2.34
C SER A 143 -30.15 -1.87 1.23
N SER A 144 -31.23 -1.61 0.49
CA SER A 144 -31.30 -0.43 -0.39
C SER A 144 -30.97 0.85 0.43
N PRO A 145 -30.34 1.87 -0.17
CA PRO A 145 -30.01 3.10 0.56
C PRO A 145 -31.30 3.69 1.12
N ILE A 146 -31.43 3.64 2.44
CA ILE A 146 -32.49 4.33 3.14
C ILE A 146 -32.30 5.81 2.82
N THR A 147 -33.27 6.40 2.14
CA THR A 147 -33.31 7.86 1.99
C THR A 147 -33.55 8.40 3.39
N LEU A 148 -32.48 8.88 4.03
CA LEU A 148 -32.59 9.55 5.32
C LEU A 148 -33.48 10.79 5.13
N PRO A 149 -34.52 11.00 5.95
CA PRO A 149 -35.15 12.32 6.01
C PRO A 149 -34.06 13.35 6.37
N PRO A 150 -34.13 14.59 5.86
CA PRO A 150 -33.15 15.63 6.19
C PRO A 150 -33.03 15.70 7.71
N ALA A 151 -31.82 15.48 8.21
CA ALA A 151 -31.56 15.41 9.64
C ALA A 151 -32.12 16.67 10.32
N PRO A 152 -32.82 16.54 11.47
CA PRO A 152 -33.17 17.72 12.24
C PRO A 152 -31.88 18.48 12.54
N VAL A 153 -31.87 19.78 12.30
CA VAL A 153 -30.72 20.65 12.56
C VAL A 153 -30.43 20.59 14.06
N MET A 154 -29.54 19.68 14.45
CA MET A 154 -29.04 19.58 15.80
C MET A 154 -28.15 20.81 15.99
N ARG A 155 -28.61 21.79 16.77
CA ARG A 155 -27.76 22.90 17.20
C ARG A 155 -26.65 22.30 18.07
N ILE A 156 -25.47 22.17 17.49
CA ILE A 156 -24.25 21.90 18.23
C ILE A 156 -24.02 23.13 19.11
N GLU A 157 -24.09 22.97 20.42
CA GLU A 157 -23.60 24.00 21.32
C GLU A 157 -22.07 24.05 21.18
N THR A 158 -21.59 25.07 20.46
CA THR A 158 -20.16 25.35 20.35
C THR A 158 -19.72 26.16 21.56
N SER A 159 -18.89 25.58 22.42
CA SER A 159 -18.10 26.36 23.37
C SER A 159 -16.92 27.00 22.64
N SER A 160 -16.72 28.30 22.84
CA SER A 160 -15.58 28.99 22.25
C SER A 160 -14.29 28.51 22.90
N LEU A 161 -13.41 27.88 22.12
CA LEU A 161 -12.04 27.59 22.53
C LEU A 161 -11.32 28.89 22.88
N SER A 162 -10.51 28.88 23.94
CA SER A 162 -9.63 30.01 24.22
C SER A 162 -8.63 30.16 23.07
N LYS A 163 -8.13 31.39 22.83
CA LYS A 163 -7.11 31.63 21.79
C LYS A 163 -5.85 30.77 21.99
N ALA A 164 -5.52 30.41 23.23
CA ALA A 164 -4.39 29.55 23.56
C ALA A 164 -4.66 28.09 23.15
N ASP A 165 -5.84 27.57 23.47
CA ASP A 165 -6.22 26.19 23.13
C ASP A 165 -6.40 26.01 21.62
N ALA A 166 -6.96 27.03 20.95
CA ALA A 166 -7.08 27.05 19.50
C ALA A 166 -5.70 27.07 18.82
N ALA A 167 -4.73 27.81 19.36
CA ALA A 167 -3.37 27.86 18.83
C ALA A 167 -2.59 26.55 19.08
N LEU A 168 -2.81 25.89 20.21
CA LEU A 168 -2.22 24.59 20.52
C LEU A 168 -2.74 23.52 19.55
N LEU A 169 -4.06 23.44 19.39
CA LEU A 169 -4.71 22.51 18.45
C LEU A 169 -4.31 22.79 17.00
N LEU A 170 -4.20 24.05 16.59
CA LEU A 170 -3.71 24.40 15.23
C LEU A 170 -2.25 24.02 15.02
N THR A 171 -1.43 24.09 16.06
CA THR A 171 -0.02 23.70 16.01
C THR A 171 0.10 22.18 15.96
N GLU A 172 -0.69 21.47 16.76
CA GLU A 172 -0.76 20.01 16.73
C GLU A 172 -1.33 19.49 15.40
N LEU A 173 -2.36 20.13 14.84
CA LEU A 173 -2.90 19.82 13.51
C LEU A 173 -1.92 20.14 12.38
N LYS A 174 -1.14 21.23 12.50
CA LYS A 174 -0.08 21.53 11.54
C LYS A 174 1.05 20.51 11.62
N ASN A 175 1.48 20.15 12.82
CA ASN A 175 2.57 19.19 13.05
C ASN A 175 2.16 17.76 12.65
N ALA A 176 0.98 17.32 13.08
CA ALA A 176 0.36 16.08 12.63
C ALA A 176 0.10 16.10 11.13
N GLY A 177 -0.25 17.24 10.56
CA GLY A 177 -0.39 17.44 9.12
C GLY A 177 0.94 17.33 8.36
N THR A 178 2.07 17.75 8.93
CA THR A 178 3.41 17.55 8.33
C THR A 178 3.86 16.11 8.41
N GLU A 179 3.71 15.44 9.56
CA GLU A 179 4.08 14.03 9.72
C GLU A 179 3.16 13.12 8.90
N SER A 180 1.86 13.41 8.86
CA SER A 180 0.89 12.73 7.98
C SER A 180 1.20 13.03 6.52
N ARG A 181 1.54 14.27 6.13
CA ARG A 181 1.98 14.58 4.76
C ARG A 181 3.24 13.80 4.40
N MET A 182 4.20 13.67 5.30
CA MET A 182 5.40 12.87 5.05
C MET A 182 5.04 11.38 4.91
N ALA A 183 4.16 10.85 5.76
CA ALA A 183 3.69 9.47 5.68
C ALA A 183 2.90 9.20 4.38
N VAL A 184 1.97 10.07 4.00
CA VAL A 184 1.20 10.01 2.74
C VAL A 184 2.10 10.14 1.53
N THR A 185 3.05 11.07 1.59
CA THR A 185 4.04 11.26 0.52
C THR A 185 4.91 10.02 0.39
N GLN A 186 5.29 9.39 1.51
CA GLN A 186 6.07 8.16 1.52
C GLN A 186 5.26 6.96 1.02
N ALA A 187 4.02 6.76 1.46
CA ALA A 187 3.14 5.70 0.98
C ALA A 187 2.82 5.86 -0.51
N SER A 188 2.61 7.10 -0.97
CA SER A 188 2.43 7.43 -2.39
C SER A 188 3.71 7.18 -3.20
N ALA A 189 4.88 7.48 -2.64
CA ALA A 189 6.17 7.18 -3.26
C ALA A 189 6.39 5.67 -3.35
N ASP A 190 6.08 4.92 -2.29
CA ASP A 190 6.20 3.46 -2.25
C ASP A 190 5.27 2.80 -3.27
N LYS A 191 4.02 3.28 -3.40
CA LYS A 191 3.09 2.81 -4.44
C LYS A 191 3.64 3.05 -5.85
N LYS A 192 4.15 4.25 -6.12
CA LYS A 192 4.75 4.60 -7.43
C LYS A 192 6.01 3.78 -7.72
N TYR A 193 6.83 3.55 -6.69
CA TYR A 193 8.00 2.69 -6.79
C TYR A 193 7.59 1.26 -7.19
N MET A 194 6.57 0.69 -6.55
CA MET A 194 6.06 -0.65 -6.90
C MET A 194 5.47 -0.71 -8.31
N GLN A 195 4.78 0.34 -8.77
CA GLN A 195 4.29 0.42 -10.14
C GLN A 195 5.43 0.44 -11.15
N ALA A 196 6.52 1.14 -10.85
CA ALA A 196 7.69 1.19 -11.71
C ALA A 196 8.46 -0.13 -11.74
N VAL A 197 8.60 -0.82 -10.60
CA VAL A 197 9.17 -2.18 -10.55
C VAL A 197 8.32 -3.16 -11.37
N ALA A 198 7.00 -3.07 -11.30
CA ALA A 198 6.10 -3.90 -12.10
C ALA A 198 6.27 -3.62 -13.61
N ALA A 199 6.30 -2.34 -14.02
CA ALA A 199 6.55 -1.96 -15.40
C ALA A 199 7.91 -2.48 -15.90
N PHE A 200 8.94 -2.41 -15.05
CA PHE A 200 10.27 -2.95 -15.33
C PHE A 200 10.21 -4.47 -15.59
N ASN A 201 9.49 -5.22 -14.75
CA ASN A 201 9.32 -6.66 -14.92
C ASN A 201 8.52 -7.02 -16.18
N ASP A 202 7.55 -6.19 -16.56
CA ASP A 202 6.78 -6.33 -17.81
C ASP A 202 7.59 -5.94 -19.07
N GLY A 203 8.83 -5.47 -18.91
CA GLY A 203 9.72 -5.07 -20.00
C GLY A 203 9.57 -3.61 -20.45
N ASP A 204 8.76 -2.80 -19.77
CA ASP A 204 8.68 -1.36 -19.97
C ASP A 204 9.78 -0.64 -19.18
N PHE A 205 11.02 -0.79 -19.66
CA PHE A 205 12.21 -0.25 -18.99
C PHE A 205 12.26 1.28 -18.97
N GLU A 206 11.82 1.91 -20.05
CA GLU A 206 11.80 3.36 -20.18
C GLU A 206 10.71 3.95 -19.27
N GLY A 207 9.48 3.43 -19.34
CA GLY A 207 8.38 3.88 -18.49
C GLY A 207 8.63 3.63 -16.99
N ALA A 208 9.31 2.53 -16.65
CA ALA A 208 9.73 2.25 -15.28
C ALA A 208 10.72 3.29 -14.75
N PHE A 209 11.78 3.59 -15.50
CA PHE A 209 12.77 4.59 -15.09
C PHE A 209 12.17 6.00 -15.00
N GLU A 210 11.36 6.37 -16.00
CA GLU A 210 10.64 7.64 -16.04
C GLU A 210 9.71 7.82 -14.83
N SER A 211 9.05 6.75 -14.40
CA SER A 211 8.22 6.77 -13.21
C SER A 211 9.07 6.91 -11.93
N MET A 212 10.17 6.14 -11.82
CA MET A 212 11.05 6.16 -10.64
C MET A 212 11.77 7.50 -10.44
N ARG A 213 12.22 8.16 -11.51
CA ARG A 213 12.93 9.45 -11.39
C ARG A 213 12.03 10.59 -10.87
N THR A 214 10.72 10.40 -10.88
CA THR A 214 9.75 11.36 -10.33
C THR A 214 9.40 11.11 -8.87
N LEU A 215 10.00 10.08 -8.25
CA LEU A 215 9.77 9.79 -6.84
C LEU A 215 10.34 10.92 -5.96
N PRO A 216 9.55 11.43 -5.00
CA PRO A 216 9.98 12.50 -4.12
C PRO A 216 11.06 12.05 -3.12
N SER A 217 11.11 10.75 -2.80
CA SER A 217 12.10 10.12 -1.94
C SER A 217 12.28 8.65 -2.34
N ILE A 218 13.48 8.11 -2.10
CA ILE A 218 13.81 6.70 -2.27
C ILE A 218 14.39 6.21 -0.95
N ARG A 219 13.83 5.13 -0.40
CA ARG A 219 14.32 4.55 0.85
C ARG A 219 15.66 3.84 0.63
N GLU A 220 16.47 3.73 1.69
CA GLU A 220 17.79 3.09 1.59
C GLU A 220 17.72 1.65 1.04
N ASP A 221 16.71 0.89 1.45
CA ASP A 221 16.46 -0.49 0.98
C ASP A 221 16.05 -0.58 -0.49
N GLN A 222 15.60 0.52 -1.09
CA GLN A 222 15.15 0.61 -2.49
C GLN A 222 16.24 1.09 -3.45
N LYS A 223 17.33 1.68 -2.94
CA LYS A 223 18.33 2.36 -3.77
C LYS A 223 19.02 1.42 -4.75
N PHE A 224 19.34 0.20 -4.34
CA PHE A 224 19.95 -0.80 -5.22
C PHE A 224 19.07 -1.02 -6.47
N ASN A 225 17.80 -1.39 -6.23
CA ASN A 225 16.84 -1.67 -7.29
C ASN A 225 16.53 -0.43 -8.15
N TYR A 226 16.45 0.76 -7.56
CA TYR A 226 16.31 2.00 -8.32
C TYR A 226 17.43 2.17 -9.36
N TRP A 227 18.68 1.97 -8.94
CA TRP A 227 19.82 2.12 -9.84
C TRP A 227 19.91 1.01 -10.89
N ILE A 228 19.44 -0.20 -10.58
CA ILE A 228 19.26 -1.26 -11.58
C ILE A 228 18.22 -0.84 -12.62
N VAL A 229 17.02 -0.40 -12.20
CA VAL A 229 15.97 0.08 -13.13
C VAL A 229 16.48 1.25 -13.98
N ALA A 230 17.23 2.18 -13.39
CA ALA A 230 17.84 3.28 -14.12
C ALA A 230 18.84 2.82 -15.18
N ALA A 231 19.70 1.85 -14.86
CA ALA A 231 20.67 1.31 -15.82
C ALA A 231 19.99 0.72 -17.06
N PHE A 232 18.93 -0.06 -16.87
CA PHE A 232 18.16 -0.63 -17.98
C PHE A 232 17.33 0.39 -18.76
N GLY A 233 16.65 1.31 -18.08
CA GLY A 233 15.86 2.37 -18.73
C GLY A 233 16.74 3.31 -19.57
N LEU A 234 17.88 3.74 -19.01
CA LEU A 234 18.87 4.55 -19.73
C LEU A 234 19.44 3.78 -20.93
N PHE A 235 19.74 2.49 -20.76
CA PHE A 235 20.21 1.66 -21.88
C PHE A 235 19.13 1.51 -22.98
N ALA A 236 17.88 1.29 -22.61
CA ALA A 236 16.75 1.20 -23.54
C ALA A 236 16.54 2.50 -24.34
N SER A 237 16.76 3.66 -23.70
CA SER A 237 16.73 4.98 -24.35
C SER A 237 17.95 5.30 -25.22
N GLY A 238 18.96 4.41 -25.24
CA GLY A 238 20.20 4.57 -26.00
C GLY A 238 21.32 5.30 -25.26
N ASP A 239 21.10 5.74 -24.01
CA ASP A 239 22.08 6.43 -23.18
C ASP A 239 22.96 5.44 -22.42
N ARG A 240 23.86 4.78 -23.15
CA ARG A 240 24.73 3.73 -22.63
C ARG A 240 25.73 4.23 -21.59
N GLN A 241 26.16 5.49 -21.70
CA GLN A 241 27.11 6.07 -20.74
C GLN A 241 26.48 6.24 -19.37
N ASN A 242 25.29 6.85 -19.30
CA ASN A 242 24.58 7.02 -18.04
C ASN A 242 24.04 5.67 -17.51
N ALA A 243 23.68 4.73 -18.40
CA ALA A 243 23.35 3.37 -18.00
C ALA A 243 24.50 2.67 -17.26
N THR A 244 25.74 2.86 -17.73
CA THR A 244 26.94 2.28 -17.11
C THR A 244 27.17 2.90 -15.72
N ALA A 245 27.09 4.22 -15.62
CA ALA A 245 27.23 4.94 -14.36
C ALA A 245 26.16 4.56 -13.33
N ALA A 246 24.92 4.33 -13.78
CA ALA A 246 23.83 3.85 -12.94
C ALA A 246 24.09 2.44 -12.40
N ALA A 247 24.58 1.51 -13.23
CA ALA A 247 24.96 0.17 -12.79
C ALA A 247 26.13 0.20 -11.78
N GLU A 248 27.09 1.11 -11.96
CA GLU A 248 28.16 1.33 -10.97
C GLU A 248 27.63 1.91 -9.65
N HIS A 249 26.64 2.80 -9.70
CA HIS A 249 25.98 3.30 -8.48
C HIS A 249 25.19 2.21 -7.77
N ALA A 250 24.53 1.30 -8.49
CA ALA A 250 23.82 0.18 -7.88
C ALA A 250 24.74 -0.64 -6.97
N ARG A 251 26.00 -0.89 -7.39
CA ARG A 251 27.00 -1.62 -6.58
C ARG A 251 27.22 -1.02 -5.19
N GLN A 252 27.16 0.31 -5.05
CA GLN A 252 27.39 1.00 -3.79
C GLN A 252 26.28 0.75 -2.75
N TYR A 253 25.10 0.33 -3.23
CA TYR A 253 23.92 0.06 -2.40
C TYR A 253 23.59 -1.43 -2.29
N ALA A 254 24.43 -2.31 -2.83
CA ALA A 254 24.25 -3.75 -2.74
C ALA A 254 24.32 -4.19 -1.26
N ALA A 255 23.26 -4.87 -0.80
CA ALA A 255 23.19 -5.42 0.55
C ALA A 255 23.76 -6.84 0.61
N LYS A 256 23.86 -7.53 -0.54
CA LYS A 256 24.33 -8.92 -0.65
C LYS A 256 25.43 -9.08 -1.70
N PRO A 257 26.33 -10.08 -1.55
CA PRO A 257 27.36 -10.37 -2.56
C PRO A 257 26.79 -10.68 -3.95
N GLU A 258 25.58 -11.26 -4.01
CA GLU A 258 24.87 -11.56 -5.25
C GLU A 258 24.48 -10.29 -6.02
N GLU A 259 23.95 -9.29 -5.31
CA GLU A 259 23.57 -7.98 -5.84
C GLU A 259 24.79 -7.20 -6.33
N GLU A 260 25.91 -7.26 -5.59
CA GLU A 260 27.17 -6.65 -6.02
C GLU A 260 27.72 -7.31 -7.30
N ALA A 261 27.66 -8.64 -7.37
CA ALA A 261 28.10 -9.40 -8.53
C ALA A 261 27.24 -9.08 -9.77
N GLU A 262 25.92 -9.03 -9.60
CA GLU A 262 24.97 -8.66 -10.64
C GLU A 262 25.24 -7.25 -11.19
N ALA A 263 25.33 -6.25 -10.31
CA ALA A 263 25.58 -4.87 -10.72
C ALA A 263 26.97 -4.69 -11.36
N SER A 264 27.99 -5.44 -10.89
CA SER A 264 29.33 -5.47 -11.49
C SER A 264 29.31 -6.06 -12.90
N GLN A 265 28.59 -7.16 -13.09
CA GLN A 265 28.43 -7.80 -14.39
C GLN A 265 27.70 -6.86 -15.36
N LEU A 266 26.60 -6.24 -14.91
CA LEU A 266 25.82 -5.29 -15.70
C LEU A 266 26.66 -4.09 -16.15
N ALA A 267 27.42 -3.47 -15.25
CA ALA A 267 28.30 -2.35 -15.57
C ALA A 267 29.38 -2.74 -16.60
N SER A 268 30.02 -3.90 -16.43
CA SER A 268 31.02 -4.43 -17.36
C SER A 268 30.43 -4.66 -18.77
N MET A 269 29.21 -5.20 -18.83
CA MET A 269 28.51 -5.41 -20.09
C MET A 269 28.17 -4.09 -20.77
N LEU A 270 27.58 -3.15 -20.05
CA LEU A 270 27.22 -1.83 -20.58
C LEU A 270 28.45 -1.04 -21.04
N ALA A 271 29.59 -1.16 -20.36
CA ALA A 271 30.86 -0.55 -20.78
C ALA A 271 31.48 -1.20 -22.02
N SER A 272 31.10 -2.43 -22.37
CA SER A 272 31.62 -3.13 -23.54
C SER A 272 31.17 -2.48 -24.86
N ARG A 273 31.88 -2.77 -25.96
CA ARG A 273 31.46 -2.38 -27.32
C ARG A 273 30.53 -3.39 -28.00
N ALA A 274 30.03 -4.38 -27.27
CA ALA A 274 29.20 -5.42 -27.85
C ALA A 274 27.82 -4.88 -28.26
N ASP A 275 27.27 -5.43 -29.34
CA ASP A 275 25.86 -5.29 -29.68
C ASP A 275 25.06 -6.01 -28.57
N LEU A 276 24.38 -5.25 -27.71
CA LEU A 276 23.64 -5.76 -26.57
C LEU A 276 22.14 -5.70 -26.82
N ARG A 277 21.38 -6.61 -26.21
CA ARG A 277 19.92 -6.60 -26.18
C ARG A 277 19.44 -6.90 -24.78
N ILE A 278 18.30 -6.33 -24.43
CA ILE A 278 17.59 -6.72 -23.22
C ILE A 278 16.81 -8.00 -23.54
N SER A 279 16.92 -8.99 -22.67
CA SER A 279 16.24 -10.27 -22.75
C SER A 279 15.61 -10.61 -21.42
N HIS A 280 14.48 -11.30 -21.48
CA HIS A 280 13.85 -11.84 -20.28
C HIS A 280 14.42 -13.23 -20.02
N GLY A 281 15.05 -13.42 -18.87
CA GLY A 281 15.61 -14.70 -18.44
C GLY A 281 14.51 -15.74 -18.20
N THR A 282 14.87 -17.02 -18.31
CA THR A 282 13.93 -18.14 -18.03
C THR A 282 13.50 -18.22 -16.57
N ASP A 283 14.19 -17.50 -15.69
CA ASP A 283 13.90 -17.31 -14.27
C ASP A 283 12.99 -16.08 -14.00
N GLY A 284 12.53 -15.39 -15.06
CA GLY A 284 11.70 -14.18 -14.95
C GLY A 284 12.50 -12.92 -14.63
N ARG A 285 13.83 -12.95 -14.66
CA ARG A 285 14.67 -11.77 -14.43
C ARG A 285 15.06 -11.10 -15.74
N ASN A 286 15.00 -9.78 -15.77
CA ASN A 286 15.51 -9.00 -16.89
C ASN A 286 17.04 -9.05 -16.91
N CYS A 287 17.62 -9.36 -18.07
CA CYS A 287 19.06 -9.37 -18.23
C CYS A 287 19.45 -8.66 -19.54
N ILE A 288 20.62 -8.00 -19.52
CA ILE A 288 21.24 -7.53 -20.76
C ILE A 288 22.17 -8.64 -21.23
N SER A 289 22.06 -9.04 -22.50
CA SER A 289 22.86 -10.10 -23.11
C SER A 289 23.49 -9.63 -24.42
N THR A 290 24.57 -10.29 -24.85
CA THR A 290 25.19 -10.00 -26.16
C THR A 290 24.34 -10.59 -27.28
N SER A 291 24.03 -9.79 -28.30
CA SER A 291 23.34 -10.28 -29.48
C SER A 291 24.34 -11.03 -30.37
N ARG A 292 24.13 -12.33 -30.58
CA ARG A 292 24.78 -13.04 -31.69
C ARG A 292 24.08 -12.65 -32.99
N ARG A 293 24.75 -11.95 -33.90
CA ARG A 293 24.34 -11.97 -35.31
C ARG A 293 24.50 -13.41 -35.80
N LYS A 294 23.42 -14.04 -36.28
CA LYS A 294 23.58 -15.09 -37.27
C LYS A 294 24.08 -14.39 -38.54
N GLU A 295 25.29 -14.71 -38.97
CA GLU A 295 25.71 -14.38 -40.33
C GLU A 295 24.72 -15.03 -41.30
N PRO A 296 24.28 -14.31 -42.35
CA PRO A 296 23.51 -14.94 -43.42
C PRO A 296 24.43 -15.91 -44.18
N GLU A 297 23.96 -17.14 -44.36
CA GLU A 297 24.58 -18.15 -45.25
C GLU A 297 24.57 -17.69 -46.72
#